data_AF-A0A965N690-F1
#
_entry.id   AF-A0A965N690-F1
#
_cell.length_a   1.000
_cell.length_b   1.000
_cell.length_c   1.000
_cell.angle_alpha   90.00
_cell.angle_beta   90.00
_cell.angle_gamma   90.00
#
_symmetry.space_group_name_H-M   'P 1'
#
loop_
_entity.id
_entity.type
_entity.pdbx_description
1 polymer ?
#
loop_
_entity_poly.entity_id
_entity_poly.type
_entity_poly.pdbx_seq_one_letter_code
_entity_poly.pdbx_strand_id
1 'polypeptide(L)'
;AFINIDFEAVGNWAERRNLPYAGYTDLAGKPEVLQMVKECVEKVNADLAEDDKLAGSQISRFLVLHKELDADDGELTRTRKVRRGFIAEKYQVLVDAMYGGKTEQFIETAVKFEDGRSGSVSATLKILDAKTLAAMRKAA
;
A
#
# COMPACT_ATOMS: atom_id res chain seq x y z
N ALA A 1 1.94 4.89 4.93
CA ALA A 1 1.37 4.98 3.58
C ALA A 1 0.64 3.68 3.24
N PHE A 2 -0.47 3.75 2.51
CA PHE A 2 -1.12 2.57 1.94
C PHE A 2 -0.74 2.46 0.47
N ILE A 3 -0.40 1.24 0.02
CA ILE A 3 0.04 0.96 -1.34
C ILE A 3 -0.91 -0.08 -1.95
N ASN A 4 -1.42 0.20 -3.14
CA ASN A 4 -2.01 -0.82 -4.01
C ASN A 4 -0.96 -1.27 -5.01
N ILE A 5 -0.80 -2.58 -5.14
CA ILE A 5 -0.12 -3.14 -6.31
C ILE A 5 -1.08 -3.14 -7.49
N ASP A 6 -0.53 -2.95 -8.68
CA ASP A 6 -1.19 -3.31 -9.93
C ASP A 6 -1.11 -4.83 -10.10
N PHE A 7 -2.26 -5.51 -10.11
CA PHE A 7 -2.29 -6.96 -10.07
C PHE A 7 -1.66 -7.61 -11.31
N GLU A 8 -1.89 -7.04 -12.48
CA GLU A 8 -1.40 -7.59 -13.75
C GLU A 8 0.12 -7.42 -13.85
N ALA A 9 0.62 -6.22 -13.56
CA ALA A 9 2.04 -5.92 -13.64
C ALA A 9 2.86 -6.73 -12.61
N VAL A 10 2.39 -6.79 -11.35
CA VAL A 10 3.07 -7.55 -10.30
C VAL A 10 2.91 -9.05 -10.51
N GLY A 11 1.77 -9.50 -11.04
CA GLY A 11 1.54 -10.89 -11.43
C GLY A 11 2.55 -11.34 -12.49
N ASN A 12 2.69 -10.57 -13.58
CA ASN A 12 3.68 -10.86 -14.61
C ASN A 12 5.13 -10.84 -14.07
N TRP A 13 5.45 -9.91 -13.16
CA TRP A 13 6.75 -9.86 -12.49
C TRP A 13 7.04 -11.11 -11.65
N ALA A 14 6.03 -11.64 -10.97
CA ALA A 14 6.10 -12.84 -10.14
C ALA A 14 6.24 -14.12 -11.00
N GLU A 15 5.46 -14.22 -12.08
CA GLU A 15 5.55 -15.34 -13.04
C GLU A 15 6.94 -15.48 -13.65
N ARG A 16 7.55 -14.36 -14.08
CA ARG A 16 8.94 -14.35 -14.61
C ARG A 16 9.99 -14.82 -13.60
N ARG A 17 9.64 -14.88 -12.32
CA ARG A 17 10.49 -15.34 -11.21
C ARG A 17 10.09 -16.72 -10.67
N ASN A 18 9.15 -17.39 -11.32
CA ASN A 18 8.56 -18.64 -10.85
C ASN A 18 8.00 -18.53 -9.42
N LEU A 19 7.40 -17.38 -9.08
CA LEU A 19 6.80 -17.16 -7.77
C LEU A 19 5.30 -17.51 -7.83
N PRO A 20 4.87 -18.66 -7.26
CA PRO A 20 3.48 -19.09 -7.34
C PRO A 20 2.59 -18.27 -6.40
N TYR A 21 1.42 -17.83 -6.86
CA TYR A 21 0.43 -17.13 -6.04
C TYR A 21 -1.00 -17.57 -6.36
N ALA A 22 -1.89 -17.54 -5.37
CA ALA A 22 -3.28 -17.98 -5.51
C ALA A 22 -4.26 -16.86 -5.91
N GLY A 23 -3.86 -15.59 -5.77
CA GLY A 23 -4.68 -14.43 -6.09
C GLY A 23 -4.08 -13.14 -5.57
N TYR A 24 -4.82 -12.04 -5.66
CA TYR A 24 -4.34 -10.70 -5.26
C TYR A 24 -3.83 -10.65 -3.83
N THR A 25 -4.65 -11.11 -2.87
CA THR A 25 -4.32 -11.06 -1.44
C THR A 25 -3.04 -11.82 -1.11
N ASP A 26 -2.85 -13.01 -1.69
CA ASP A 26 -1.63 -13.79 -1.52
C ASP A 26 -0.44 -13.07 -2.16
N LEU A 27 -0.55 -12.64 -3.42
CA LEU A 27 0.52 -11.93 -4.14
C LEU A 27 0.98 -10.66 -3.41
N ALA A 28 0.03 -9.82 -2.97
CA ALA A 28 0.28 -8.60 -2.23
C ALA A 28 0.98 -8.84 -0.88
N GLY A 29 0.74 -10.00 -0.26
CA GLY A 29 1.34 -10.40 1.01
C GLY A 29 2.70 -11.08 0.88
N LYS A 30 3.17 -11.40 -0.32
CA LYS A 30 4.42 -12.17 -0.49
C LYS A 30 5.65 -11.38 -0.06
N PRO A 31 6.58 -11.98 0.69
CA PRO A 31 7.81 -11.32 1.11
C PRO A 31 8.58 -10.69 -0.06
N GLU A 32 8.62 -11.35 -1.22
CA GLU A 32 9.31 -10.88 -2.42
C GLU A 32 8.66 -9.61 -3.00
N VAL A 33 7.33 -9.54 -2.98
CA VAL A 33 6.57 -8.37 -3.44
C VAL A 33 6.73 -7.22 -2.44
N LEU A 34 6.63 -7.50 -1.13
CA LEU A 34 6.84 -6.50 -0.09
C LEU A 34 8.25 -5.90 -0.15
N GLN A 35 9.27 -6.73 -0.42
CA GLN A 35 10.64 -6.30 -0.59
C GLN A 35 10.81 -5.44 -1.86
N MET A 36 10.26 -5.88 -3.00
CA MET A 36 10.29 -5.09 -4.24
C MET A 36 9.62 -3.72 -4.04
N VAL A 37 8.45 -3.67 -3.39
CA VAL A 37 7.75 -2.41 -3.10
C VAL A 37 8.58 -1.54 -2.16
N LYS A 38 9.22 -2.11 -1.14
CA LYS A 38 10.11 -1.39 -0.23
C LYS A 38 11.25 -0.72 -0.99
N GLU A 39 11.90 -1.42 -1.91
CA GLU A 39 12.98 -0.86 -2.73
C GLU A 39 12.48 0.30 -3.60
N CYS A 40 11.28 0.21 -4.17
CA CYS A 40 10.67 1.31 -4.90
C CYS A 40 10.38 2.52 -4.00
N VAL A 41 9.84 2.28 -2.79
CA VAL A 41 9.58 3.34 -1.80
C VAL A 41 10.88 4.04 -1.39
N GLU A 42 11.95 3.27 -1.14
CA GLU A 42 13.23 3.84 -0.73
C GLU A 42 13.91 4.65 -1.85
N LYS A 43 13.74 4.25 -3.11
CA LYS A 43 14.16 5.06 -4.27
C LYS A 43 13.40 6.38 -4.33
N VAL A 44 12.07 6.34 -4.19
CA VAL A 44 11.24 7.56 -4.15
C VAL A 44 11.63 8.46 -2.96
N ASN A 45 11.91 7.88 -1.80
CA ASN A 45 12.39 8.65 -0.65
C ASN A 45 13.73 9.33 -0.93
N ALA A 46 14.63 8.67 -1.66
CA ALA A 46 15.90 9.26 -2.07
C ALA A 46 15.67 10.47 -2.99
N ASP A 47 14.83 10.32 -4.01
CA ASP A 47 14.49 11.41 -4.94
C ASP A 47 13.84 12.60 -4.20
N LEU A 48 12.93 12.32 -3.25
CA LEU A 48 12.28 13.36 -2.44
C LEU A 48 13.26 14.10 -1.53
N ALA A 49 14.32 13.45 -1.07
CA ALA A 49 15.31 14.05 -0.17
C ALA A 49 16.24 15.05 -0.86
N GLU A 50 16.33 15.01 -2.20
CA GLU A 50 17.12 15.96 -3.00
C GLU A 50 16.48 17.35 -3.11
N ASP A 51 15.19 17.48 -2.79
CA ASP A 51 14.46 18.74 -2.77
C ASP A 51 14.04 19.10 -1.34
N ASP A 52 14.62 20.17 -0.80
CA ASP A 52 14.32 20.66 0.55
C ASP A 52 12.81 20.90 0.81
N LYS A 53 12.03 21.25 -0.22
CA LYS A 53 10.57 21.44 -0.08
C LYS A 53 9.80 20.12 -0.03
N LEU A 54 10.36 19.05 -0.58
CA LEU A 54 9.72 17.73 -0.68
C LEU A 54 10.29 16.70 0.30
N ALA A 55 11.45 16.95 0.90
CA ALA A 55 12.11 16.03 1.82
C ALA A 55 11.23 15.60 3.01
N GLY A 56 10.29 16.45 3.44
CA GLY A 56 9.30 16.10 4.47
C GLY A 56 8.19 15.13 4.03
N SER A 57 8.09 14.83 2.73
CA SER A 57 7.05 13.96 2.15
C SER A 57 7.47 12.49 2.02
N GLN A 58 8.65 12.14 2.56
CA GLN A 58 9.16 10.77 2.54
C GLN A 58 8.26 9.82 3.32
N ILE A 59 8.15 8.58 2.82
CA ILE A 59 7.37 7.52 3.44
C ILE A 59 8.26 6.81 4.46
N SER A 60 7.97 6.97 5.76
CA SER A 60 8.69 6.26 6.83
C SER A 60 8.18 4.84 7.06
N ARG A 61 6.87 4.63 6.89
CA ARG A 61 6.20 3.36 7.15
C ARG A 61 5.07 3.13 6.17
N PHE A 62 4.91 1.91 5.69
CA PHE A 62 3.86 1.57 4.74
C PHE A 62 3.35 0.14 4.91
N LEU A 63 2.25 -0.16 4.23
CA LEU A 63 1.72 -1.50 4.02
C LEU A 63 1.21 -1.63 2.58
N VAL A 64 1.10 -2.86 2.11
CA VAL A 64 0.44 -3.19 0.85
C VAL A 64 -0.97 -3.68 1.17
N LEU A 65 -1.98 -3.09 0.52
CA LEU A 65 -3.37 -3.44 0.76
C LEU A 65 -3.67 -4.86 0.25
N HIS A 66 -4.53 -5.56 0.97
CA HIS A 66 -4.94 -6.94 0.69
C HIS A 66 -6.00 -7.06 -0.42
N LYS A 67 -6.52 -5.91 -0.90
CA LYS A 67 -7.40 -5.75 -2.06
C LYS A 67 -7.11 -4.42 -2.76
N GLU A 68 -7.55 -4.30 -4.01
CA GLU A 68 -7.55 -3.02 -4.71
C GLU A 68 -8.59 -2.05 -4.14
N LEU A 69 -8.28 -0.74 -4.18
CA LEU A 69 -9.28 0.27 -3.86
C LEU A 69 -10.28 0.38 -4.99
N ASP A 70 -11.57 0.42 -4.65
CA ASP A 70 -12.65 0.33 -5.62
C ASP A 70 -13.63 1.53 -5.53
N ALA A 71 -14.10 2.00 -6.68
CA ALA A 71 -15.10 3.05 -6.75
C ALA A 71 -16.49 2.56 -6.30
N ASP A 72 -16.83 1.30 -6.54
CA ASP A 72 -18.10 0.68 -6.14
C ASP A 72 -18.17 0.42 -4.61
N ASP A 73 -17.01 0.24 -3.99
CA ASP A 73 -16.84 0.23 -2.53
C ASP A 73 -16.87 1.64 -1.92
N GLY A 74 -16.92 2.71 -2.74
CA GLY A 74 -16.88 4.11 -2.30
C GLY A 74 -15.50 4.63 -1.89
N GLU A 75 -14.46 3.84 -2.11
CA GLU A 75 -13.07 4.14 -1.74
C GLU A 75 -12.40 5.10 -2.73
N LEU A 76 -12.81 5.02 -4.00
CA LEU A 76 -12.40 5.90 -5.08
C LEU A 76 -13.61 6.67 -5.66
N THR A 77 -13.33 7.80 -6.31
CA THR A 77 -14.27 8.34 -7.30
C THR A 77 -14.24 7.49 -8.57
N ARG A 78 -15.26 7.62 -9.44
CA ARG A 78 -15.25 7.01 -10.78
C ARG A 78 -14.04 7.43 -11.63
N THR A 79 -13.41 8.57 -11.31
CA THR A 79 -12.16 9.06 -11.91
C THR A 79 -10.89 8.63 -11.16
N ARG A 80 -10.98 7.59 -10.32
CA ARG A 80 -9.88 7.00 -9.53
C ARG A 80 -9.22 7.92 -8.50
N LYS A 81 -9.90 8.99 -8.06
CA LYS A 81 -9.42 9.83 -6.94
C LYS A 81 -9.77 9.19 -5.61
N VAL A 82 -8.79 9.10 -4.71
CA VAL A 82 -8.98 8.54 -3.37
C VAL A 82 -9.92 9.40 -2.52
N ARG A 83 -10.95 8.78 -1.93
CA ARG A 83 -11.86 9.42 -0.97
C ARG A 83 -11.31 9.30 0.45
N ARG A 84 -10.34 10.17 0.77
CA ARG A 84 -9.53 10.07 2.00
C ARG A 84 -10.31 9.93 3.30
N GLY A 85 -11.41 10.66 3.50
CA GLY A 85 -12.23 10.54 4.71
C GLY A 85 -12.81 9.14 4.87
N PHE A 86 -13.41 8.60 3.80
CA PHE A 86 -13.96 7.26 3.78
C PHE A 86 -12.88 6.17 3.96
N ILE A 87 -11.71 6.34 3.36
CA ILE A 87 -10.56 5.44 3.57
C ILE A 87 -10.11 5.47 5.04
N ALA A 88 -10.00 6.65 5.65
CA ALA A 88 -9.56 6.78 7.03
C ALA A 88 -10.49 6.03 7.99
N GLU A 89 -11.81 6.18 7.81
CA GLU A 89 -12.81 5.46 8.60
C GLU A 89 -12.78 3.95 8.35
N LYS A 90 -12.84 3.53 7.08
CA LYS A 90 -12.92 2.10 6.71
C LYS A 90 -11.67 1.31 7.12
N TYR A 91 -10.50 1.94 7.06
CA TYR A 91 -9.22 1.33 7.36
C TYR A 91 -8.61 1.84 8.68
N GLN A 92 -9.43 2.39 9.57
CA GLN A 92 -8.97 3.01 10.83
C GLN A 92 -8.07 2.06 11.63
N VAL A 93 -8.40 0.77 11.68
CA VAL A 93 -7.58 -0.25 12.36
C VAL A 93 -6.15 -0.34 11.83
N LEU A 94 -5.93 -0.14 10.52
CA LEU A 94 -4.60 -0.12 9.91
C LEU A 94 -3.89 1.21 10.18
N VAL A 95 -4.63 2.32 10.14
CA VAL A 95 -4.11 3.65 10.48
C VAL A 95 -3.57 3.66 11.91
N ASP A 96 -4.38 3.19 12.86
CA ASP A 96 -4.02 3.08 14.27
C ASP A 96 -2.82 2.16 14.47
N ALA A 97 -2.77 1.02 13.76
CA ALA A 97 -1.63 0.11 13.83
C ALA A 97 -0.33 0.75 13.33
N MET A 98 -0.39 1.50 12.22
CA MET A 98 0.79 2.20 11.69
C MET A 98 1.31 3.27 12.66
N TYR A 99 0.43 4.10 13.21
CA TYR A 99 0.82 5.15 14.16
C TYR A 99 1.18 4.57 15.54
N GLY A 100 0.57 3.45 15.92
CA GLY A 100 0.84 2.73 17.17
C GLY A 100 2.10 1.87 17.15
N GLY A 101 2.86 1.82 16.04
CA GLY A 101 4.14 1.11 16.01
C GLY A 101 4.03 -0.41 15.82
N LYS A 102 2.88 -0.94 15.39
CA LYS A 102 2.74 -2.37 15.13
C LYS A 102 3.50 -2.79 13.89
N THR A 103 3.96 -4.03 13.87
CA THR A 103 4.63 -4.67 12.72
C THR A 103 3.67 -5.39 11.79
N GLU A 104 2.46 -5.69 12.26
CA GLU A 104 1.39 -6.30 11.48
C GLU A 104 0.02 -5.96 12.06
N GLN A 105 -1.02 -6.10 11.24
CA GLN A 105 -2.41 -5.91 11.67
C GLN A 105 -3.37 -6.75 10.83
N PHE A 106 -4.24 -7.49 11.51
CA PHE A 106 -5.38 -8.16 10.89
C PHE A 106 -6.47 -7.15 10.54
N ILE A 107 -7.09 -7.32 9.37
CA ILE A 107 -8.25 -6.57 8.93
C ILE A 107 -9.20 -7.50 8.18
N GLU A 108 -10.49 -7.23 8.33
CA GLU A 108 -11.55 -7.74 7.47
C GLU A 108 -12.27 -6.55 6.84
N THR A 109 -12.33 -6.54 5.51
CA THR A 109 -12.86 -5.42 4.74
C THR A 109 -14.06 -5.89 3.93
N ALA A 110 -15.20 -5.21 4.10
CA ALA A 110 -16.37 -5.46 3.26
C ALA A 110 -16.09 -5.04 1.80
N VAL A 111 -16.51 -5.90 0.87
CA VAL A 111 -16.46 -5.71 -0.58
C VAL A 111 -17.85 -5.87 -1.18
N LYS A 112 -18.17 -5.02 -2.16
CA LYS A 112 -19.38 -5.18 -2.99
C LYS A 112 -18.99 -5.83 -4.31
N PHE A 113 -19.66 -6.92 -4.64
CA PHE A 113 -19.50 -7.59 -5.93
C PHE A 113 -20.39 -6.92 -6.99
N GLU A 114 -20.01 -7.09 -8.26
CA GLU A 114 -20.73 -6.52 -9.42
C GLU A 114 -22.19 -7.00 -9.50
N ASP A 115 -22.50 -8.18 -8.96
CA ASP A 115 -23.85 -8.74 -8.88
C ASP A 115 -24.69 -8.20 -7.72
N GLY A 116 -24.16 -7.22 -6.97
CA GLY A 116 -24.83 -6.58 -5.83
C GLY A 116 -24.71 -7.34 -4.53
N ARG A 117 -24.06 -8.52 -4.50
CA ARG A 117 -23.78 -9.23 -3.25
C ARG A 117 -22.69 -8.49 -2.47
N SER A 118 -22.76 -8.58 -1.14
CA SER A 118 -21.70 -8.13 -0.25
C SER A 118 -20.92 -9.34 0.25
N GLY A 119 -19.61 -9.23 0.28
CA GLY A 119 -18.71 -10.19 0.94
C GLY A 119 -17.69 -9.47 1.81
N SER A 120 -16.75 -10.23 2.36
CA SER A 120 -15.59 -9.68 3.02
C SER A 120 -14.31 -10.34 2.51
N VAL A 121 -13.23 -9.56 2.49
CA VAL A 121 -11.86 -10.04 2.28
C VAL A 121 -11.08 -9.73 3.54
N SER A 122 -10.39 -10.73 4.08
CA SER A 122 -9.57 -10.56 5.28
C SER A 122 -8.13 -10.97 5.03
N ALA A 123 -7.22 -10.33 5.75
CA ALA A 123 -5.80 -10.62 5.72
C ALA A 123 -5.09 -10.04 6.95
N THR A 124 -3.91 -10.58 7.24
CA THR A 124 -2.94 -9.97 8.16
C THR A 124 -1.88 -9.24 7.34
N LEU A 125 -1.84 -7.92 7.44
CA LEU A 125 -0.96 -7.08 6.65
C LEU A 125 0.31 -6.79 7.42
N LYS A 126 1.47 -7.03 6.81
CA LYS A 126 2.75 -6.58 7.36
C LYS A 126 2.89 -5.07 7.17
N ILE A 127 3.41 -4.43 8.20
CA ILE A 127 3.72 -3.01 8.23
C ILE A 127 5.24 -2.89 8.17
N LEU A 128 5.75 -2.25 7.12
CA LEU A 128 7.17 -2.16 6.82
C LEU A 128 7.66 -0.74 7.06
N ASP A 129 8.81 -0.63 7.74
CA ASP A 129 9.57 0.62 7.78
C ASP A 129 10.41 0.74 6.51
N ALA A 130 10.46 1.97 5.96
CA ALA A 130 11.28 2.34 4.82
C ALA A 130 12.31 3.39 5.25
N LYS A 131 13.52 3.27 4.70
CA LYS A 131 14.59 4.24 4.98
C LYS A 131 14.19 5.64 4.51
N THR A 132 14.35 6.63 5.39
CA THR A 132 14.28 8.05 5.06
C THR A 132 15.68 8.67 5.14
N LEU A 133 15.88 9.75 4.39
CA LEU A 133 17.14 10.48 4.30
C LEU A 133 16.97 11.90 4.84
N ALA A 134 18.08 12.48 5.32
CA ALA A 134 18.11 13.90 5.65
C ALA A 134 18.00 14.74 4.36
N ALA A 135 17.31 15.88 4.43
CA ALA A 135 17.19 16.81 3.31
C ALA A 135 18.59 17.27 2.86
N MET A 136 18.89 17.09 1.58
CA MET A 136 20.10 17.65 1.00
C MET A 136 19.90 19.13 0.76
N ARG A 137 20.52 19.96 1.62
CA ARG A 137 20.61 21.40 1.33
C ARG A 137 21.35 21.58 0.01
N LYS A 138 20.67 22.09 -1.02
CA LYS A 138 21.36 22.58 -2.21
C LYS A 138 22.26 23.73 -1.76
N ALA A 139 23.58 23.58 -1.97
CA ALA A 139 24.48 24.73 -1.91
C ALA A 139 23.96 25.76 -2.94
N ALA A 140 23.74 26.98 -2.45
CA ALA A 140 23.22 28.11 -3.22
C ALA A 140 24.18 28.55 -4.34
#